data_AF-F0G8F2-F1
#
_entry.id   AF-F0G8F2-F1
#
_cell.length_a   1.000
_cell.length_b   1.000
_cell.length_c   1.000
_cell.angle_alpha   90.00
_cell.angle_beta   90.00
_cell.angle_gamma   90.00
#
_symmetry.space_group_name_H-M   'P 1'
#
loop_
_entity.id
_entity.type
_entity.pdbx_description
1 polymer ?
#
loop_
_entity_poly.entity_id
_entity_poly.type
_entity_poly.pdbx_seq_one_letter_code
_entity_poly.pdbx_strand_id
1 'polypeptide(L)'
;GGSSPAALAVAGQHADVYMTWGEPLASVREQIARVQAAAAPYGRAPRISVSFRPIVADTEAAAWEKAEAIRERVRATRLASGQPIAGHAPQNAGSQRLMAAAAQGD
;
A
#
# COMPACT_ATOMS: atom_id res chain seq x y z
N GLY A 1 -0.54 10.99 4.91
CA GLY A 1 -0.82 9.53 4.83
C GLY A 1 -0.03 8.81 5.90
N GLY A 2 -0.05 7.48 5.89
CA GLY A 2 0.69 6.67 6.87
C GLY A 2 -0.23 5.94 7.86
N SER A 3 0.20 4.75 8.24
CA SER A 3 -0.65 3.73 8.85
C SER A 3 -0.40 3.48 10.33
N SER A 4 0.63 4.12 10.89
CA SER A 4 0.93 4.03 12.32
C SER A 4 -0.07 4.86 13.14
N PRO A 5 -0.27 4.52 14.43
CA PRO A 5 -1.12 5.32 15.32
C PRO A 5 -0.74 6.81 15.34
N ALA A 6 0.56 7.11 15.42
CA ALA A 6 1.06 8.49 15.39
C ALA A 6 0.73 9.21 14.07
N ALA A 7 0.89 8.52 12.93
CA ALA A 7 0.56 9.10 11.62
C ALA A 7 -0.94 9.37 11.48
N LEU A 8 -1.80 8.50 12.04
CA LEU A 8 -3.25 8.69 12.04
C LEU A 8 -3.69 9.87 12.91
N ALA A 9 -3.08 10.06 14.08
CA ALA A 9 -3.38 11.22 14.93
C ALA A 9 -3.04 12.54 14.21
N VAL A 10 -1.84 12.63 13.62
CA VAL A 10 -1.43 13.80 12.82
C VAL A 10 -2.36 14.00 11.63
N ALA A 11 -2.73 12.92 10.93
CA ALA A 11 -3.65 13.01 9.81
C ALA A 11 -5.05 13.48 10.22
N GLY A 12 -5.57 13.01 11.35
CA GLY A 12 -6.88 13.43 11.85
C GLY A 12 -6.96 14.93 12.11
N GLN A 13 -5.89 15.50 12.67
CA GLN A 13 -5.82 16.93 12.99
C GLN A 13 -5.56 17.82 11.77
N HIS A 14 -4.75 17.36 10.82
CA HIS A 14 -4.17 18.24 9.79
C HIS A 14 -4.48 17.88 8.34
N ALA A 15 -4.90 16.64 8.03
CA ALA A 15 -5.04 16.23 6.64
C ALA A 15 -6.32 16.80 6.00
N ASP A 16 -6.19 17.35 4.80
CA ASP A 16 -7.33 17.61 3.90
C ASP A 16 -7.58 16.39 2.99
N VAL A 17 -6.51 15.66 2.68
CA VAL A 17 -6.53 14.41 1.91
C VAL A 17 -5.65 13.39 2.61
N TYR A 18 -6.23 12.24 2.97
CA TYR A 18 -5.49 11.09 3.45
C TYR A 18 -5.14 10.15 2.29
N MET A 19 -3.84 9.94 2.09
CA MET A 19 -3.30 9.06 1.06
C MET A 19 -2.98 7.68 1.63
N THR A 20 -3.49 6.63 0.98
CA THR A 20 -3.24 5.22 1.28
C THR A 20 -2.83 4.46 0.02
N TRP A 21 -2.31 3.25 0.19
CA TRP A 21 -1.99 2.34 -0.90
C TRP A 21 -3.16 1.43 -1.22
N GLY A 22 -3.13 0.84 -2.42
CA GLY A 22 -4.01 -0.24 -2.80
C GLY A 22 -3.84 -1.46 -1.92
N GLU A 23 -4.81 -1.71 -1.05
CA GLU A 23 -4.91 -2.87 -0.16
C GLU A 23 -6.25 -3.58 -0.42
N PRO A 24 -6.47 -4.81 0.10
CA PRO A 24 -7.78 -5.47 0.01
C PRO A 24 -8.92 -4.57 0.48
N LEU A 25 -10.08 -4.68 -0.15
CA LEU A 25 -11.20 -3.75 0.05
C LEU A 25 -11.62 -3.64 1.52
N ALA A 26 -11.62 -4.75 2.26
CA ALA A 26 -11.92 -4.79 3.69
C ALA A 26 -10.89 -3.97 4.51
N SER A 27 -9.60 -4.13 4.22
CA SER A 27 -8.51 -3.39 4.88
C SER A 27 -8.58 -1.89 4.58
N VAL A 28 -8.88 -1.52 3.33
CA VAL A 28 -9.07 -0.11 2.95
C VAL A 28 -10.25 0.50 3.71
N ARG A 29 -11.37 -0.22 3.83
CA ARG A 29 -12.54 0.23 4.60
C ARG A 29 -12.18 0.51 6.06
N GLU A 30 -11.46 -0.42 6.70
CA GLU A 30 -11.00 -0.25 8.08
C GLU A 30 -10.08 0.97 8.22
N GLN A 31 -9.14 1.14 7.29
CA GLN A 31 -8.21 2.27 7.30
C GLN A 31 -8.93 3.62 7.18
N ILE A 32 -9.94 3.71 6.31
CA ILE A 32 -10.76 4.91 6.14
C ILE A 32 -11.52 5.22 7.44
N ALA A 33 -12.14 4.20 8.06
CA ALA A 33 -12.88 4.38 9.31
C ALA A 33 -11.96 4.90 10.43
N ARG A 34 -10.73 4.39 10.52
CA ARG A 34 -9.73 4.87 11.50
C ARG A 34 -9.34 6.33 11.27
N VAL A 35 -9.17 6.75 10.02
CA VAL A 35 -8.86 8.16 9.67
C VAL A 35 -10.03 9.07 10.03
N GLN A 36 -11.26 8.66 9.71
CA GLN A 36 -12.47 9.41 10.04
C GLN A 36 -12.64 9.56 11.55
N ALA A 37 -12.42 8.47 12.31
CA ALA A 37 -12.46 8.49 13.77
C ALA A 37 -11.38 9.41 14.36
N ALA A 38 -10.17 9.44 13.80
CA ALA A 38 -9.11 10.34 14.25
C ALA A 38 -9.40 11.81 13.93
N ALA A 39 -10.18 12.10 12.88
CA ALA A 39 -10.52 13.44 12.44
C ALA A 39 -11.76 14.02 13.15
N ALA A 40 -12.68 13.16 13.61
CA ALA A 40 -13.94 13.56 14.22
C ALA A 40 -13.82 14.51 15.42
N PRO A 41 -12.86 14.35 16.37
CA PRO A 41 -12.68 15.29 17.49
C PRO A 41 -12.33 16.72 17.06
N TYR A 42 -11.81 16.89 15.83
CA TYR A 42 -11.44 18.18 15.26
C TYR A 42 -12.52 18.75 14.32
N GLY A 43 -13.67 18.07 14.20
CA GLY A 43 -14.74 18.47 13.27
C GLY A 43 -14.33 18.36 11.80
N ARG A 44 -13.37 17.47 11.47
CA ARG A 44 -12.79 17.32 10.13
C ARG A 44 -13.24 16.02 9.47
N ALA A 45 -13.28 16.02 8.13
CA ALA A 45 -13.54 14.84 7.30
C ALA A 45 -12.60 14.83 6.09
N PRO A 46 -11.36 14.30 6.22
CA PRO A 46 -10.40 14.27 5.13
C PRO A 46 -10.91 13.45 3.94
N ARG A 47 -10.66 13.92 2.71
CA ARG A 47 -10.88 13.12 1.49
C ARG A 47 -9.89 11.98 1.43
N ILE A 48 -10.21 10.92 0.69
CA ILE A 48 -9.34 9.75 0.54
C ILE A 48 -8.74 9.72 -0.86
N SER A 49 -7.44 9.45 -0.94
CA SER A 49 -6.73 9.18 -2.19
C SER A 49 -6.04 7.83 -2.08
N VAL A 50 -6.21 6.98 -3.10
CA VAL A 50 -5.59 5.66 -3.14
C VAL A 50 -4.59 5.59 -4.29
N SER A 51 -3.36 5.19 -3.99
CA SER A 51 -2.31 4.99 -4.99
C SER A 51 -2.22 3.52 -5.41
N PHE A 52 -2.40 3.28 -6.71
CA PHE A 52 -2.20 1.99 -7.36
C PHE A 52 -1.14 2.11 -8.46
N ARG A 53 -0.52 0.99 -8.81
CA ARG A 53 0.35 0.85 -10.00
C ARG A 53 -0.18 -0.30 -10.85
N PRO A 54 -1.23 -0.06 -11.66
CA PRO A 54 -1.84 -1.11 -12.47
C PRO A 54 -0.88 -1.57 -13.56
N ILE A 55 -0.88 -2.88 -13.85
CA ILE A 55 -0.18 -3.46 -14.98
C ILE A 55 -1.24 -3.71 -16.06
N VAL A 56 -1.24 -2.83 -17.08
CA VAL A 56 -2.25 -2.85 -18.14
C VAL A 56 -1.67 -3.47 -19.41
N ALA A 57 -2.47 -4.31 -20.06
CA ALA A 57 -2.24 -4.94 -21.36
C ALA A 57 -3.59 -5.24 -22.05
N ASP A 58 -3.55 -5.68 -23.31
CA ASP A 58 -4.75 -5.96 -24.12
C ASP A 58 -5.59 -7.14 -23.61
N THR A 59 -4.96 -8.07 -22.88
CA THR A 59 -5.61 -9.20 -22.24
C THR A 59 -5.08 -9.41 -20.82
N GLU A 60 -5.86 -10.10 -19.99
CA GLU A 60 -5.45 -10.48 -18.63
C GLU A 60 -4.16 -11.33 -18.66
N ALA A 61 -4.07 -12.31 -19.56
CA ALA A 61 -2.88 -13.14 -19.72
C ALA A 61 -1.63 -12.29 -20.04
N ALA A 62 -1.75 -11.34 -20.96
CA ALA A 62 -0.65 -10.43 -21.29
C ALA A 62 -0.26 -9.51 -20.13
N ALA A 63 -1.21 -9.12 -19.26
CA ALA A 63 -0.93 -8.34 -18.07
C ALA A 63 -0.11 -9.15 -17.05
N TRP A 64 -0.44 -10.43 -16.85
CA TRP A 64 0.33 -11.35 -15.99
C TRP A 64 1.71 -11.67 -16.54
N GLU A 65 1.84 -11.92 -17.84
CA GLU A 65 3.15 -12.09 -18.49
C GLU A 65 4.04 -10.86 -18.28
N LYS A 66 3.47 -9.66 -18.44
CA LYS A 66 4.17 -8.39 -18.17
C LYS A 66 4.55 -8.25 -16.69
N ALA A 67 3.71 -8.70 -15.77
CA ALA A 67 4.00 -8.70 -14.34
C ALA A 67 5.20 -9.59 -13.99
N GLU A 68 5.23 -10.83 -14.51
CA GLU A 68 6.34 -11.75 -14.31
C GLU A 68 7.64 -11.21 -14.94
N ALA A 69 7.57 -10.61 -16.13
CA ALA A 69 8.74 -9.98 -16.75
C ALA A 69 9.30 -8.81 -15.91
N ILE A 70 8.44 -7.99 -15.30
CA ILE A 70 8.85 -6.92 -14.37
C ILE A 70 9.51 -7.53 -13.13
N ARG A 71 8.92 -8.58 -12.56
CA ARG A 71 9.44 -9.28 -11.38
C ARG A 71 10.84 -9.83 -11.62
N GLU A 72 11.06 -10.51 -12.75
CA GLU A 72 12.37 -11.07 -13.10
C GLU A 72 13.41 -9.98 -13.32
N ARG A 73 13.04 -8.86 -13.95
CA ARG A 73 13.94 -7.71 -14.07
C ARG A 73 14.34 -7.13 -12.72
N VAL A 74 13.38 -6.98 -11.78
CA VAL A 74 13.68 -6.52 -10.41
C VAL A 74 14.62 -7.49 -9.68
N ARG A 75 14.42 -8.80 -9.85
CA ARG A 75 15.31 -9.83 -9.29
C ARG A 75 16.72 -9.73 -9.84
N ALA A 76 16.87 -9.63 -11.16
CA ALA A 76 18.16 -9.48 -11.82
C ALA A 76 18.90 -8.21 -11.35
N THR A 77 18.19 -7.07 -11.25
CA THR A 77 18.76 -5.82 -10.72
C THR A 77 19.24 -5.96 -9.27
N ARG A 78 18.47 -6.63 -8.41
CA ARG A 78 18.89 -6.86 -7.01
C ARG A 78 20.13 -7.73 -6.92
N LEU A 79 20.17 -8.83 -7.67
CA LEU A 79 21.33 -9.73 -7.71
C LEU A 79 22.58 -9.01 -8.21
N ALA A 80 22.47 -8.22 -9.29
CA ALA A 80 23.58 -7.42 -9.82
C ALA A 80 24.11 -6.40 -8.81
N SER A 81 23.24 -5.87 -7.93
CA SER A 81 23.61 -4.95 -6.86
C SER A 81 24.00 -5.64 -5.54
N GLY A 82 24.15 -6.97 -5.51
CA GLY A 82 24.47 -7.73 -4.29
C GLY A 82 23.39 -7.66 -3.20
N GLN A 83 22.16 -7.29 -3.55
CA GLN A 83 21.04 -7.16 -2.63
C GLN A 83 20.26 -8.48 -2.51
N PRO A 84 19.73 -8.82 -1.33
CA PRO A 84 18.93 -10.02 -1.17
C PRO A 84 17.63 -9.93 -1.98
N ILE A 85 17.26 -11.05 -2.59
CA ILE A 85 16.01 -11.23 -3.36
C ILE A 85 14.85 -11.80 -2.51
N ALA A 86 15.13 -12.18 -1.26
CA ALA A 86 14.18 -12.73 -0.31
C ALA A 86 14.48 -12.21 1.11
N GLY A 87 13.56 -12.42 2.06
CA GLY A 87 13.74 -12.04 3.46
C GLY A 87 13.73 -10.53 3.73
N HIS A 88 13.23 -9.72 2.80
CA HIS A 88 13.11 -8.28 2.99
C HIS A 88 12.02 -7.97 4.03
N ALA A 89 12.41 -7.37 5.16
CA ALA A 89 11.50 -6.97 6.23
C ALA A 89 11.43 -5.43 6.31
N PRO A 90 10.49 -4.79 5.59
CA PRO A 90 10.34 -3.34 5.67
C PRO A 90 9.83 -2.91 7.06
N GLN A 91 10.38 -1.82 7.58
CA GLN A 91 10.01 -1.30 8.90
C GLN A 91 8.71 -0.50 8.91
N ASN A 92 8.25 -0.03 7.75
CA ASN A 92 7.06 0.81 7.67
C ASN A 92 5.78 -0.05 7.71
N ALA A 93 4.81 0.37 8.52
CA ALA A 93 3.57 -0.36 8.76
C ALA A 93 2.76 -0.63 7.48
N GLY A 94 2.77 0.29 6.51
CA GLY A 94 2.07 0.11 5.24
C GLY A 94 2.63 -1.06 4.43
N SER A 95 3.95 -1.21 4.37
CA SER A 95 4.58 -2.31 3.63
C SER A 95 4.38 -3.65 4.33
N GLN A 96 4.40 -3.65 5.67
CA GLN A 96 4.10 -4.85 6.45
C GLN A 96 2.67 -5.35 6.20
N ARG A 97 1.69 -4.44 6.13
CA ARG A 97 0.32 -4.81 5.76
C ARG A 97 0.21 -5.35 4.34
N LEU A 98 0.85 -4.71 3.36
CA LEU A 98 0.83 -5.23 1.97
C LEU A 98 1.45 -6.63 1.88
N MET A 99 2.53 -6.89 2.61
CA MET A 99 3.13 -8.23 2.65
C MET A 99 2.23 -9.24 3.36
N ALA A 100 1.56 -8.85 4.45
CA ALA A 100 0.60 -9.71 5.13
C ALA A 100 -0.60 -10.03 4.23
N ALA A 101 -1.13 -9.05 3.50
CA ALA A 101 -2.20 -9.26 2.52
C ALA A 101 -1.74 -10.20 1.39
N ALA A 102 -0.55 -9.98 0.82
CA ALA A 102 -0.01 -10.85 -0.22
C ALA A 102 0.22 -12.30 0.27
N ALA A 103 0.57 -12.48 1.54
CA ALA A 103 0.78 -13.80 2.13
C ALA A 103 -0.51 -14.59 2.42
N GLN A 104 -1.65 -13.91 2.51
CA GLN A 104 -2.94 -14.56 2.72
C GLN A 104 -3.45 -15.27 1.45
N GLY A 105 -2.93 -14.88 0.28
CA GLY A 105 -3.47 -15.31 -1.01
C GLY A 105 -4.85 -14.70 -1.25
N ASP A 106 -5.22 -14.55 -2.53
CA ASP A 106 -6.62 -14.36 -2.91
C ASP A 106 -7.28 -15.74 -3.08
#